data_AF-A0A939HHZ3-F1
#
_entry.id   AF-A0A939HHZ3-F1
#
_cell.length_a   1.000
_cell.length_b   1.000
_cell.length_c   1.000
_cell.angle_alpha   90.00
_cell.angle_beta   90.00
_cell.angle_gamma   90.00
#
_symmetry.space_group_name_H-M   'P 1'
#
loop_
_entity.id
_entity.type
_entity.pdbx_description
1 polymer ?
#
loop_
_entity_poly.entity_id
_entity_poly.type
_entity_poly.pdbx_seq_one_letter_code
_entity_poly.pdbx_strand_id
1 'polypeptide(L)'
;MPSGACCGNPATSYHTIQLTTKEHAMSQTIQTNVNVSGMTCGHCVSSVSEELEALAGVEDVAVDLNPGGISTVTITSTQQLSPSEIGEAVAEAGYLVVANEA
;
A
#
# COMPACT_ATOMS: atom_id res chain seq x y z
N MET A 1 -14.06 -23.44 58.99
CA MET A 1 -12.96 -22.48 59.25
C MET A 1 -11.64 -23.22 59.05
N PRO A 2 -10.58 -22.61 58.49
CA PRO A 2 -10.46 -21.65 57.39
C PRO A 2 -9.78 -22.39 56.19
N SER A 3 -9.54 -21.89 54.98
CA SER A 3 -8.78 -20.71 54.58
C SER A 3 -8.73 -20.70 53.05
N GLY A 4 -8.74 -19.52 52.44
CA GLY A 4 -8.05 -19.31 51.16
C GLY A 4 -8.95 -19.32 49.93
N ALA A 5 -9.61 -18.19 49.71
CA ALA A 5 -9.96 -17.75 48.37
C ALA A 5 -8.69 -17.47 47.54
N CYS A 6 -8.94 -17.03 46.29
CA CYS A 6 -8.02 -16.43 45.33
C CYS A 6 -7.47 -17.46 44.31
N CYS A 7 -7.48 -17.26 43.00
CA CYS A 7 -7.88 -16.15 42.15
C CYS A 7 -7.68 -16.64 40.70
N GLY A 8 -8.54 -16.18 39.79
CA GLY A 8 -8.11 -15.71 38.47
C GLY A 8 -7.59 -16.71 37.45
N ASN A 9 -8.42 -17.01 36.45
CA ASN A 9 -8.00 -17.49 35.14
C ASN A 9 -6.83 -16.65 34.59
N PRO A 10 -5.71 -17.26 34.17
CA PRO A 10 -4.84 -16.63 33.21
C PRO A 10 -5.50 -16.71 31.84
N ALA A 11 -5.85 -15.52 31.36
CA ALA A 11 -6.33 -15.24 30.02
C ALA A 11 -5.53 -16.01 28.95
N THR A 12 -6.29 -16.53 28.02
CA THR A 12 -5.91 -16.82 26.65
C THR A 12 -4.80 -15.88 26.18
N SER A 13 -3.57 -16.40 26.14
CA SER A 13 -2.44 -15.71 25.55
C SER A 13 -2.57 -15.84 24.03
N TYR A 14 -3.50 -15.07 23.45
CA TYR A 14 -3.41 -14.76 22.04
C TYR A 14 -2.16 -13.90 21.86
N HIS A 15 -1.17 -14.58 21.31
CA HIS A 15 0.10 -14.07 20.84
C HIS A 15 -0.10 -12.73 20.13
N THR A 16 0.51 -11.71 20.71
CA THR A 16 0.88 -10.42 20.14
C THR A 16 0.77 -10.37 18.61
N ILE A 17 -0.29 -9.73 18.14
CA ILE A 17 -0.38 -9.12 16.80
C ILE A 17 0.60 -7.95 16.78
N GLN A 18 1.85 -8.23 16.46
CA GLN A 18 2.75 -7.26 15.86
C GLN A 18 2.53 -7.36 14.36
N LEU A 19 2.10 -6.26 13.73
CA LEU A 19 2.48 -5.84 12.38
C LEU A 19 1.75 -4.51 12.11
N THR A 20 2.37 -3.43 12.59
CA THR A 20 2.49 -2.15 11.87
C THR A 20 1.22 -1.63 11.19
N THR A 21 0.20 -1.26 11.96
CA THR A 21 -0.69 -0.19 11.51
C THR A 21 0.05 1.11 11.78
N LYS A 22 0.73 1.63 10.76
CA LYS A 22 1.16 3.03 10.75
C LYS A 22 -0.08 3.85 11.12
N GLU A 23 0.07 4.64 12.16
CA GLU A 23 -0.83 5.73 12.51
C GLU A 23 -1.08 6.56 11.25
N HIS A 24 -2.29 6.51 10.69
CA HIS A 24 -2.79 7.58 9.83
C HIS A 24 -4.12 8.04 10.41
N ALA A 25 -4.00 9.03 11.26
CA ALA A 25 -5.12 9.82 11.74
C ALA A 25 -5.82 10.50 10.54
N MET A 26 -7.15 10.42 10.52
CA MET A 26 -8.07 11.45 10.05
C MET A 26 -7.80 12.08 8.66
N SER A 27 -8.13 11.33 7.59
CA SER A 27 -8.80 11.85 6.39
C SER A 27 -9.24 10.67 5.53
N GLN A 28 -10.41 10.72 4.90
CA GLN A 28 -10.94 9.63 4.08
C GLN A 28 -10.15 9.54 2.77
N THR A 29 -9.00 8.86 2.76
CA THR A 29 -8.23 8.57 1.55
C THR A 29 -8.34 7.09 1.20
N ILE A 30 -8.31 6.80 -0.10
CA ILE A 30 -8.36 5.48 -0.70
C ILE A 30 -6.95 5.11 -1.10
N GLN A 31 -6.50 3.93 -0.68
CA GLN A 31 -5.18 3.44 -1.01
C GLN A 31 -5.30 2.33 -2.06
N THR A 32 -4.77 2.58 -3.25
CA THR A 32 -4.74 1.61 -4.35
C THR A 32 -3.33 1.07 -4.51
N ASN A 33 -3.17 -0.25 -4.44
CA ASN A 33 -1.88 -0.89 -4.66
C ASN A 33 -1.87 -1.50 -6.05
N VAL A 34 -0.83 -1.22 -6.83
CA VAL A 34 -0.62 -1.77 -8.16
C VAL A 34 0.78 -2.32 -8.29
N ASN A 35 0.92 -3.38 -9.07
CA ASN A 35 2.19 -4.00 -9.35
C ASN A 35 2.68 -3.52 -10.71
N VAL A 36 3.92 -3.06 -10.79
CA VAL A 36 4.52 -2.52 -12.02
C VAL A 36 5.77 -3.31 -12.35
N SER A 37 5.84 -3.78 -13.59
CA SER A 37 6.98 -4.50 -14.11
C SER A 37 7.90 -3.60 -14.93
N GLY A 38 9.21 -3.88 -14.90
CA GLY A 38 10.20 -3.16 -15.72
C GLY A 38 10.86 -1.95 -15.05
N MET A 39 10.43 -1.54 -13.85
CA MET A 39 11.15 -0.53 -13.08
C MET A 39 12.45 -1.12 -12.52
N THR A 40 13.59 -0.64 -13.03
CA THR A 40 14.93 -1.15 -12.67
C THR A 40 15.82 -0.10 -12.01
N CYS A 41 15.37 1.16 -11.98
CA CYS A 41 16.19 2.29 -11.58
C CYS A 41 15.37 3.34 -10.81
N GLY A 42 16.00 4.09 -9.88
CA GLY A 42 15.30 5.14 -9.12
C GLY A 42 14.73 6.27 -10.00
N HIS A 43 15.36 6.55 -11.13
CA HIS A 43 14.83 7.51 -12.11
C HIS A 43 13.56 7.01 -12.79
N CYS A 44 13.48 5.70 -13.03
CA CYS A 44 12.33 5.02 -13.61
C CYS A 44 11.10 5.20 -12.70
N VAL A 45 11.33 5.10 -11.39
CA VAL A 45 10.30 5.30 -10.37
C VAL A 45 9.78 6.73 -10.38
N SER A 46 10.67 7.72 -10.39
CA SER A 46 10.27 9.13 -10.37
C SER A 46 9.34 9.46 -11.54
N SER A 47 9.69 9.03 -12.75
CA SER A 47 8.85 9.26 -13.92
C SER A 47 7.46 8.62 -13.77
N VAL A 48 7.37 7.40 -13.24
CA VAL A 48 6.06 6.75 -13.02
C VAL A 48 5.28 7.43 -11.91
N SER A 49 5.92 7.81 -10.81
CA SER A 49 5.23 8.50 -9.71
C SER A 49 4.72 9.86 -10.16
N GLU A 50 5.49 10.62 -10.95
CA GLU A 50 5.07 11.93 -11.46
C GLU A 50 3.82 11.83 -12.36
N GLU A 51 3.76 10.82 -13.26
CA GLU A 51 2.57 10.59 -14.08
C GLU A 51 1.36 10.15 -13.25
N LEU A 52 1.58 9.37 -12.17
CA LEU A 52 0.51 8.95 -11.26
C LEU A 52 0.03 10.10 -10.37
N GLU A 53 0.93 10.94 -9.87
CA GLU A 53 0.61 12.14 -9.09
C GLU A 53 -0.12 13.20 -9.94
N ALA A 54 0.07 13.18 -11.26
CA ALA A 54 -0.70 14.02 -12.19
C ALA A 54 -2.17 13.59 -12.33
N LEU A 55 -2.54 12.37 -11.90
CA LEU A 55 -3.93 11.92 -11.92
C LEU A 55 -4.79 12.71 -10.93
N ALA A 56 -6.02 13.01 -11.35
CA ALA A 56 -6.94 13.79 -10.54
C ALA A 56 -7.29 13.07 -9.23
N GLY A 57 -6.97 13.72 -8.12
CA GLY A 57 -7.29 13.22 -6.78
C GLY A 57 -6.21 12.36 -6.14
N VAL A 58 -5.05 12.15 -6.78
CA VAL A 58 -3.88 11.58 -6.11
C VAL A 58 -3.28 12.60 -5.15
N GLU A 59 -2.99 12.16 -3.93
CA GLU A 59 -2.36 12.97 -2.88
C GLU A 59 -0.92 12.54 -2.59
N ASP A 60 -0.63 11.24 -2.71
CA ASP A 60 0.68 10.68 -2.43
C ASP A 60 0.90 9.38 -3.22
N VAL A 61 2.13 9.15 -3.69
CA VAL A 61 2.53 7.91 -4.35
C VAL A 61 3.79 7.36 -3.68
N ALA A 62 3.68 6.17 -3.11
CA ALA A 62 4.80 5.44 -2.54
C ALA A 62 5.19 4.26 -3.44
N VAL A 63 6.46 4.17 -3.81
CA VAL A 63 6.95 3.08 -4.68
C VAL A 63 7.97 2.21 -3.95
N ASP A 64 7.66 0.93 -3.87
CA ASP A 64 8.56 -0.14 -3.43
C ASP A 64 9.26 -0.72 -4.67
N LEU A 65 10.43 -0.16 -4.98
CA LEU A 65 11.23 -0.57 -6.13
C LEU A 65 11.93 -1.90 -5.85
N ASN A 66 11.63 -2.90 -6.69
CA ASN A 66 12.31 -4.19 -6.67
C ASN A 66 13.21 -4.33 -7.92
N PRO A 67 14.51 -4.01 -7.82
CA PRO A 67 15.42 -4.07 -8.96
C PRO A 67 15.58 -5.52 -9.44
N GLY A 68 15.02 -5.80 -10.62
CA GLY A 68 15.04 -7.15 -11.23
C GLY A 68 13.76 -7.96 -11.03
N GLY A 69 12.70 -7.36 -10.50
CA GLY A 69 11.42 -8.03 -10.30
C GLY A 69 10.22 -7.14 -10.59
N ILE A 70 9.14 -7.40 -9.84
CA ILE A 70 7.92 -6.60 -9.87
C ILE A 70 7.97 -5.64 -8.70
N SER A 71 7.83 -4.36 -9.02
CA SER A 71 7.79 -3.28 -8.03
C SER A 71 6.34 -3.04 -7.61
N THR A 72 6.14 -2.64 -6.37
CA THR A 72 4.79 -2.36 -5.84
C THR A 72 4.63 -0.86 -5.71
N VAL A 73 3.55 -0.31 -6.25
CA VAL A 73 3.22 1.11 -6.17
C VAL A 73 1.95 1.26 -5.35
N THR A 74 2.02 2.07 -4.32
CA THR A 74 0.92 2.40 -3.42
C THR A 74 0.51 3.84 -3.70
N ILE A 75 -0.71 4.01 -4.22
CA ILE A 75 -1.28 5.30 -4.58
C ILE A 75 -2.30 5.67 -3.51
N THR A 76 -2.13 6.84 -2.91
CA THR A 76 -3.08 7.43 -1.97
C THR A 76 -3.87 8.50 -2.71
N SER A 77 -5.18 8.35 -2.76
CA SER A 77 -6.08 9.26 -3.47
C SER A 77 -7.33 9.61 -2.67
N THR A 78 -7.94 10.75 -2.97
CA THR A 78 -9.22 11.19 -2.40
C THR A 78 -10.43 10.48 -3.03
N GLN A 79 -10.22 9.79 -4.15
CA GLN A 79 -11.25 9.07 -4.91
C GLN A 79 -10.72 7.73 -5.42
N GLN A 80 -11.63 6.82 -5.74
CA GLN A 80 -11.28 5.53 -6.31
C GLN A 80 -10.81 5.71 -7.75
N LEU A 81 -9.55 5.37 -8.01
CA LEU A 81 -8.97 5.41 -9.35
C LEU A 81 -9.33 4.13 -10.09
N SER A 82 -9.66 4.26 -11.38
CA SER A 82 -9.91 3.10 -12.21
C SER A 82 -8.59 2.41 -12.57
N PRO A 83 -8.53 1.07 -12.62
CA PRO A 83 -7.33 0.37 -13.06
C PRO A 83 -6.91 0.74 -14.49
N SER A 84 -7.86 1.20 -15.33
CA SER A 84 -7.55 1.77 -16.66
C SER A 84 -6.75 3.07 -16.54
N GLU A 85 -7.17 4.01 -15.69
CA GLU A 85 -6.49 5.31 -15.54
C GLU A 85 -5.07 5.14 -15.01
N ILE A 86 -4.90 4.25 -14.02
CA ILE A 86 -3.58 3.90 -13.49
C ILE A 86 -2.74 3.22 -14.57
N GLY A 87 -3.34 2.29 -15.32
CA GLY A 87 -2.67 1.60 -16.42
C GLY A 87 -2.22 2.54 -17.53
N GLU A 88 -3.04 3.52 -17.89
CA GLU A 88 -2.75 4.53 -18.92
C GLU A 88 -1.60 5.45 -18.47
N ALA A 89 -1.63 5.96 -17.24
CA ALA A 89 -0.54 6.79 -16.70
C ALA A 89 0.80 6.03 -16.67
N VAL A 90 0.77 4.77 -16.24
CA VAL A 90 1.97 3.92 -16.21
C VAL A 90 2.44 3.56 -17.62
N ALA A 91 1.52 3.39 -18.58
CA ALA A 91 1.83 3.13 -19.98
C ALA A 91 2.42 4.35 -20.70
N GLU A 92 1.94 5.56 -20.39
CA GLU A 92 2.54 6.83 -20.85
C GLU A 92 3.98 6.98 -20.33
N ALA A 93 4.24 6.56 -19.09
CA ALA A 93 5.60 6.47 -18.55
C ALA A 93 6.46 5.37 -19.20
N GLY A 94 5.88 4.49 -20.01
CA GLY A 94 6.57 3.41 -20.71
C GLY A 94 6.67 2.10 -19.94
N TYR A 95 5.84 1.89 -18.92
CA TYR A 95 5.83 0.69 -18.09
C TYR A 95 4.50 -0.07 -18.19
N LEU A 96 4.49 -1.28 -17.65
CA LEU A 96 3.31 -2.15 -17.65
C LEU A 96 2.89 -2.44 -16.22
N VAL A 97 1.64 -2.08 -15.92
CA VAL A 97 0.94 -2.55 -14.72
C VAL A 97 0.61 -4.02 -14.91
N VAL A 98 1.14 -4.87 -14.03
CA VAL A 98 0.69 -6.24 -13.90
C VAL A 98 -0.50 -6.22 -12.93
N ALA A 99 -1.71 -6.42 -13.46
CA ALA A 99 -2.92 -6.38 -12.65
C ALA A 99 -2.80 -7.37 -11.48
N ASN A 100 -2.99 -6.87 -10.26
CA ASN A 100 -3.39 -7.71 -9.14
C ASN A 100 -4.86 -8.03 -9.33
N GLU A 101 -5.16 -9.29 -9.63
CA GLU A 101 -6.53 -9.78 -9.73
C GLU A 101 -7.27 -9.45 -8.41
N ALA A 102 -8.25 -8.56 -8.50
CA ALA A 102 -9.16 -8.19 -7.41
C ALA A 102 -10.52 -8.82 -7.66
#